data_AF-A0A150FSV2-F1
#
_entry.id   AF-A0A150FSV2-F1
#
_cell.length_a   1.000
_cell.length_b   1.000
_cell.length_c   1.000
_cell.angle_alpha   90.00
_cell.angle_beta   90.00
_cell.angle_gamma   90.00
#
_symmetry.space_group_name_H-M   'P 1'
#
loop_
_entity.id
_entity.type
_entity.pdbx_description
1 polymer ?
#
loop_
_entity_poly.entity_id
_entity_poly.type
_entity_poly.pdbx_seq_one_letter_code
_entity_poly.pdbx_strand_id
1 'polypeptide(L)' 'MFYYCIECKRIFSDFEKCTYCSSSNIKKLSLNSPVNVIGSKIKGRVLKIKDDNIRLLYVDEHKNKLIKEFSHDKLRKIL' A
#
# COMPACT_ATOMS: atom_id res chain seq x y z
N MET A 1 2.90 11.46 4.07
CA MET A 1 2.71 10.30 4.98
C MET A 1 1.53 9.50 4.49
N PHE A 2 1.50 8.18 4.65
CA PHE A 2 0.39 7.35 4.17
C PHE A 2 -0.26 6.54 5.29
N TYR A 3 -1.56 6.31 5.13
CA TYR A 3 -2.44 5.60 6.02
C TYR A 3 -3.20 4.54 5.24
N TYR A 4 -3.71 3.54 5.92
CA TYR A 4 -4.65 2.58 5.36
C TYR A 4 -5.87 2.45 6.26
N CYS A 5 -7.02 2.22 5.64
CA CYS A 5 -8.26 2.00 6.37
C CYS A 5 -8.31 0.54 6.85
N ILE A 6 -8.72 0.31 8.10
CA ILE A 6 -8.86 -1.05 8.62
C ILE A 6 -9.99 -1.81 7.91
N GLU A 7 -11.03 -1.11 7.47
CA GLU A 7 -12.22 -1.73 6.85
C GLU A 7 -11.99 -2.03 5.37
N CYS A 8 -11.74 -1.02 4.55
CA CYS A 8 -11.61 -1.22 3.10
C CYS A 8 -10.19 -1.59 2.65
N LYS A 9 -9.18 -1.42 3.53
CA LYS A 9 -7.75 -1.66 3.28
C LYS A 9 -7.08 -0.77 2.22
N ARG A 10 -7.78 0.20 1.65
CA ARG A 10 -7.17 1.15 0.70
C ARG A 10 -6.14 2.04 1.41
N ILE A 11 -5.12 2.45 0.67
CA ILE A 11 -4.05 3.34 1.13
C ILE A 11 -4.33 4.75 0.62
N PHE A 12 -4.14 5.75 1.47
CA PHE A 12 -4.40 7.17 1.20
C PHE A 12 -3.48 8.06 2.04
N SER A 13 -3.41 9.34 1.71
CA SER A 13 -2.53 10.33 2.37
C SER A 13 -3.22 11.08 3.53
N ASP A 14 -4.54 11.07 3.59
CA ASP A 14 -5.36 11.73 4.63
C ASP A 14 -5.24 11.02 5.99
N PHE A 15 -5.19 11.78 7.10
CA PHE A 15 -5.02 11.25 8.46
C PHE A 15 -6.29 11.37 9.32
N GLU A 16 -7.37 11.98 8.83
CA GLU A 16 -8.60 12.15 9.59
C GLU A 16 -9.58 11.01 9.33
N LYS A 17 -9.78 10.67 8.05
CA LYS A 17 -10.73 9.64 7.64
C LYS A 17 -10.36 8.98 6.32
N CYS A 18 -10.82 7.76 6.14
CA CYS A 18 -10.69 7.07 4.87
C CYS A 18 -11.44 7.81 3.76
N THR A 19 -10.72 8.26 2.72
CA THR A 19 -11.29 8.97 1.56
C THR A 19 -12.27 8.12 0.74
N TYR A 20 -12.32 6.80 0.97
CA TYR A 20 -13.10 5.86 0.17
C TYR A 20 -14.36 5.31 0.84
N CYS A 21 -14.39 5.24 2.16
CA CYS A 21 -15.54 4.71 2.91
C CYS A 21 -15.90 5.54 4.14
N SER A 22 -15.27 6.71 4.31
CA SER A 22 -15.50 7.64 5.42
C SER A 22 -15.26 7.07 6.82
N SER A 23 -14.68 5.88 6.92
CA SER A 23 -14.32 5.25 8.20
C SER A 23 -13.21 6.05 8.89
N SER A 24 -13.37 6.30 10.18
CA SER A 24 -12.35 6.89 11.06
C SER A 24 -11.33 5.87 11.54
N ASN A 25 -11.55 4.58 11.29
CA ASN A 25 -10.65 3.52 11.73
C ASN A 25 -9.49 3.34 10.73
N ILE A 26 -8.46 4.17 10.90
CA ILE A 26 -7.30 4.23 10.02
C ILE A 26 -6.00 3.95 10.79
N LYS A 27 -4.99 3.42 10.09
CA LYS A 27 -3.67 3.13 10.65
C LYS A 27 -2.58 3.65 9.73
N LYS A 28 -1.47 4.10 10.32
CA LYS A 28 -0.29 4.54 9.57
C LYS A 28 0.28 3.36 8.78
N LEU A 29 0.61 3.59 7.51
CA LEU A 29 1.34 2.62 6.71
C LEU A 29 2.80 2.59 7.14
N SER A 30 3.27 1.42 7.57
CA SER A 30 4.66 1.21 7.98
C SER A 30 5.50 0.57 6.88
N LEU A 31 6.82 0.71 6.98
CA LEU A 31 7.75 -0.09 6.18
C LEU A 31 7.54 -1.58 6.47
N ASN A 32 7.89 -2.42 5.50
CA ASN A 32 7.69 -3.86 5.50
C ASN A 32 6.21 -4.33 5.56
N SER A 33 5.26 -3.39 5.57
CA SER A 33 3.83 -3.72 5.49
C SER A 33 3.54 -4.49 4.21
N PRO A 34 2.87 -5.66 4.29
CA PRO A 34 2.45 -6.38 3.10
C PRO A 34 1.28 -5.67 2.43
N VAL A 35 1.39 -5.51 1.11
CA VAL A 35 0.40 -4.84 0.25
C VAL A 35 0.27 -5.58 -1.08
N ASN A 36 -0.84 -5.38 -1.78
CA ASN A 36 -1.01 -5.78 -3.16
C ASN A 36 -1.30 -4.57 -4.05
N VAL A 37 -1.02 -4.73 -5.34
CA VAL A 37 -1.42 -3.75 -6.35
C VAL A 37 -2.84 -4.09 -6.81
N ILE A 38 -3.72 -3.10 -6.80
CA ILE A 38 -5.12 -3.24 -7.23
C ILE A 38 -5.14 -3.51 -8.73
N GLY A 39 -5.93 -4.50 -9.16
CA GLY A 39 -6.01 -4.90 -10.58
C GLY A 39 -4.81 -5.70 -11.07
N SER A 40 -3.94 -6.19 -10.18
CA SER A 40 -2.77 -6.98 -10.54
C SER A 40 -2.59 -8.18 -9.61
N LYS A 41 -1.79 -9.17 -10.05
CA LYS A 41 -1.34 -10.31 -9.23
C LYS A 41 -0.16 -9.96 -8.33
N ILE A 42 0.39 -8.74 -8.44
CA ILE A 42 1.56 -8.30 -7.68
C ILE A 42 1.21 -8.14 -6.20
N LYS A 43 1.91 -8.90 -5.35
CA LYS A 43 1.91 -8.79 -3.90
C LYS A 43 3.34 -8.57 -3.41
N GLY A 44 3.53 -7.61 -2.54
CA GLY A 44 4.86 -7.22 -2.07
C GLY A 44 4.82 -6.58 -0.70
N ARG A 45 5.96 -6.01 -0.32
CA ARG A 45 6.14 -5.30 0.94
C ARG A 45 6.60 -3.88 0.68
N VAL A 46 6.12 -2.95 1.49
CA VAL A 46 6.55 -1.56 1.44
C VAL A 46 8.04 -1.46 1.77
N LEU A 47 8.86 -1.07 0.81
CA LEU A 47 10.30 -0.89 1.00
C LEU A 47 10.63 0.55 1.39
N LYS A 48 10.01 1.53 0.72
CA LYS A 48 10.24 2.95 0.96
C LYS A 48 9.00 3.76 0.58
N ILE A 49 8.76 4.82 1.32
CA ILE A 49 7.73 5.82 1.03
C ILE A 49 8.47 7.09 0.57
N LYS A 50 8.15 7.61 -0.61
CA LYS A 50 8.71 8.84 -1.19
C LYS A 50 7.58 9.70 -1.70
N ASP A 51 7.35 10.84 -1.06
CA ASP A 51 6.35 11.84 -1.46
C ASP A 51 4.98 11.18 -1.75
N ASP A 52 4.60 11.10 -3.02
CA ASP A 52 3.31 10.56 -3.47
C ASP A 52 3.33 9.05 -3.80
N ASN A 53 4.53 8.47 -3.91
CA ASN A 53 4.74 7.11 -4.36
C ASN A 53 5.31 6.18 -3.27
N ILE A 54 5.02 4.89 -3.44
CA ILE A 54 5.45 3.83 -2.54
C ILE A 54 6.23 2.81 -3.35
N ARG A 55 7.47 2.54 -2.94
CA ARG A 55 8.31 1.48 -3.51
C ARG A 55 7.96 0.16 -2.84
N LEU A 56 7.64 -0.83 -3.66
CA LEU A 56 7.40 -2.19 -3.24
C LEU A 56 8.57 -3.08 -3.60
N LEU A 57 8.94 -3.94 -2.66
CA LEU A 57 9.72 -5.13 -2.92
C LEU A 57 8.74 -6.29 -3.11
N TYR A 58 8.77 -6.94 -4.27
CA TYR A 58 7.97 -8.13 -4.54
C TYR A 58 8.80 -9.20 -5.25
N VAL A 59 8.29 -10.42 -5.24
CA VAL A 59 8.88 -11.55 -5.95
C VAL A 59 8.00 -11.85 -7.15
N ASP A 60 8.59 -11.95 -8.34
CA ASP A 60 7.87 -12.31 -9.55
C ASP A 60 7.64 -13.83 -9.67
N GLU A 61 6.98 -14.24 -10.74
CA GLU A 61 6.71 -15.65 -11.04
C GLU A 61 7.97 -16.50 -11.27
N HIS A 62 9.09 -15.86 -11.64
CA HIS A 62 10.39 -16.50 -11.84
C HIS A 62 11.26 -16.49 -10.56
N LYS A 63 10.69 -16.10 -9.42
CA LYS A 63 11.37 -15.97 -8.11
C LYS A 63 12.43 -14.87 -8.04
N ASN A 64 12.42 -13.90 -8.96
CA ASN A 64 13.29 -12.74 -8.89
C ASN A 64 12.74 -11.70 -7.91
N LYS A 65 13.62 -11.09 -7.11
CA LYS A 65 13.28 -9.94 -6.27
C LYS A 65 13.31 -8.67 -7.10
N LEU A 66 12.17 -8.00 -7.20
CA LEU A 66 12.01 -6.76 -7.96
C LEU A 66 11.63 -5.61 -7.03
N ILE A 67 12.16 -4.43 -7.34
CA ILE A 67 11.77 -3.18 -6.68
C ILE A 67 11.06 -2.32 -7.72
N LYS A 68 9.81 -1.95 -7.46
CA LYS A 68 9.03 -1.10 -8.35
C LYS A 68 8.25 -0.06 -7.55
N GLU A 69 8.07 1.10 -8.16
CA GLU A 69 7.37 2.23 -7.56
C GLU A 69 5.91 2.25 -8.06
N PHE A 70 4.99 2.50 -7.14
CA PHE A 70 3.55 2.58 -7.40
C PHE A 70 2.95 3.77 -6.65
N SER A 71 1.96 4.40 -7.27
CA SER A 71 1.13 5.41 -6.61
C SER A 71 0.31 4.76 -5.50
N HIS A 72 0.14 5.48 -4.40
CA HIS A 72 -0.50 4.97 -3.19
C HIS A 72 -1.96 4.52 -3.42
N ASP A 73 -2.69 5.19 -4.31
CA ASP A 73 -4.08 4.87 -4.68
C ASP A 73 -4.23 3.50 -5.36
N LYS A 74 -3.15 3.00 -5.98
CA LYS A 74 -3.11 1.68 -6.63
C LYS A 74 -2.77 0.56 -5.66
N LEU A 75 -2.56 0.87 -4.39
CA LEU A 75 -2.12 -0.09 -3.39
C LEU A 75 -3.22 -0.38 -2.37
N ARG A 76 -3.25 -1.64 -1.92
CA ARG A 76 -4.16 -2.09 -0.87
C ARG A 76 -3.38 -2.90 0.16
N LYS A 77 -3.60 -2.59 1.44
CA LYS A 77 -3.04 -3.36 2.55
C LYS A 77 -3.63 -4.77 2.53
N ILE A 78 -2.79 -5.78 2.63
CA ILE A 78 -3.21 -7.16 2.89
C ILE A 78 -2.69 -7.55 4.28
N LEU A 79 -3.26 -8.57 4.93
CA LEU A 79 -2.88 -8.98 6.29
C LEU A 79 -1.35 -9.06 6.45
#